data_AF-A0A533YJP7-F1
#
_entry.id   AF-A0A533YJP7-F1
#
_cell.length_a   1.000
_cell.length_b   1.000
_cell.length_c   1.000
_cell.angle_alpha   90.00
_cell.angle_beta   90.00
_cell.angle_gamma   90.00
#
_symmetry.space_group_name_H-M   'P 1'
#
loop_
_entity.id
_entity.type
_entity.pdbx_description
1 polymer ?
#
loop_
_entity_poly.entity_id
_entity_poly.type
_entity_poly.pdbx_seq_one_letter_code
_entity_poly.pdbx_strand_id
1 'polypeptide(L)'
;MTDKQRWLVVALYAAAMAYVEAAVVLYLRTMVDRLDPYQSPPVTLPDHLVRAEMVREVATLIMLFAVGWLAGRTWRSRLGYTLVAFGVWDILYYVYLVPLSGWPRSLLDWDILFLLPLPWWGPVLAPVSIAVLMVLGGTLVSRFDRPERALWPGPWAWGANLVGVALALYVFMADAIGAAGGGAEAVAQVLPTQFNWPVFVVAWLLLAVPIVDLCRQQWDRRLTPEPESDKLDGSK
;
A
#
# COMPACT_ATOMS: atom_id res chain seq x y z
N MET A 1 13.89 -2.63 -22.06
CA MET A 1 13.30 -1.52 -21.27
C MET A 1 14.24 -1.10 -20.15
N THR A 2 14.42 0.22 -20.00
CA THR A 2 15.11 0.83 -18.84
C THR A 2 14.25 0.72 -17.58
N ASP A 3 14.85 0.92 -16.40
CA ASP A 3 14.12 0.83 -15.13
C ASP A 3 13.06 1.94 -15.00
N LYS A 4 13.31 3.11 -15.62
CA LYS A 4 12.33 4.20 -15.77
C LYS A 4 11.12 3.77 -16.60
N GLN A 5 11.34 3.14 -17.74
CA GLN A 5 10.25 2.65 -18.61
C GLN A 5 9.42 1.59 -17.89
N ARG A 6 10.07 0.66 -17.17
CA ARG A 6 9.36 -0.37 -16.38
C ARG A 6 8.51 0.25 -15.28
N TRP A 7 9.06 1.20 -14.55
CA TRP A 7 8.32 1.94 -13.52
C TRP A 7 7.08 2.62 -14.09
N LEU A 8 7.21 3.29 -15.26
CA LEU A 8 6.08 3.94 -15.92
C LEU A 8 5.00 2.94 -16.35
N VAL A 9 5.40 1.78 -16.89
CA VAL A 9 4.45 0.73 -17.28
C VAL A 9 3.73 0.12 -16.07
N VAL A 10 4.45 -0.12 -14.97
CA VAL A 10 3.85 -0.61 -13.71
C VAL A 10 2.88 0.43 -13.14
N ALA A 11 3.26 1.70 -13.11
CA ALA A 11 2.39 2.78 -12.65
C ALA A 11 1.14 2.94 -13.54
N LEU A 12 1.29 2.84 -14.86
CA LEU A 12 0.17 2.87 -15.81
C LEU A 12 -0.78 1.69 -15.61
N TYR A 13 -0.24 0.48 -15.42
CA TYR A 13 -1.04 -0.70 -15.11
C TYR A 13 -1.82 -0.50 -13.80
N ALA A 14 -1.14 -0.06 -12.74
CA ALA A 14 -1.76 0.19 -11.43
C ALA A 14 -2.85 1.27 -11.52
N ALA A 15 -2.63 2.33 -12.29
CA ALA A 15 -3.63 3.37 -12.55
C ALA A 15 -4.87 2.82 -13.27
N ALA A 16 -4.69 2.06 -14.36
CA ALA A 16 -5.81 1.46 -15.07
C ALA A 16 -6.59 0.47 -14.20
N MET A 17 -5.87 -0.36 -13.43
CA MET A 17 -6.47 -1.28 -12.48
C MET A 17 -7.23 -0.55 -11.36
N ALA A 18 -6.69 0.54 -10.82
CA ALA A 18 -7.35 1.33 -9.78
C ALA A 18 -8.69 1.90 -10.24
N TYR A 19 -8.77 2.33 -11.51
CA TYR A 19 -10.05 2.76 -12.09
C TYR A 19 -11.06 1.63 -12.16
N VAL A 20 -10.63 0.42 -12.57
CA VAL A 20 -11.50 -0.77 -12.61
C VAL A 20 -12.04 -1.08 -11.21
N GLU A 21 -11.19 -1.07 -10.19
CA GLU A 21 -11.63 -1.32 -8.80
C GLU A 21 -12.58 -0.23 -8.29
N ALA A 22 -12.30 1.05 -8.58
CA ALA A 22 -13.21 2.14 -8.22
C ALA A 22 -14.57 2.00 -8.92
N ALA A 23 -14.61 1.55 -10.17
CA ALA A 23 -15.84 1.28 -10.90
C ALA A 23 -16.62 0.09 -10.31
N VAL A 24 -15.93 -0.99 -9.93
CA VAL A 24 -16.55 -2.14 -9.24
C VAL A 24 -17.17 -1.70 -7.91
N VAL A 25 -16.45 -0.88 -7.12
CA VAL A 25 -16.97 -0.35 -5.85
C VAL A 25 -18.17 0.56 -6.08
N LEU A 26 -18.16 1.42 -7.11
CA LEU A 26 -19.34 2.20 -7.49
C LEU A 26 -20.53 1.29 -7.79
N TYR A 27 -20.34 0.22 -8.58
CA TYR A 27 -21.41 -0.71 -8.92
C TYR A 27 -21.94 -1.41 -7.68
N LEU A 28 -21.06 -1.90 -6.80
CA LEU A 28 -21.45 -2.55 -5.54
C LEU A 28 -22.29 -1.59 -4.69
N ARG A 29 -21.77 -0.38 -4.44
CA ARG A 29 -22.43 0.67 -3.65
C ARG A 29 -23.78 1.09 -4.25
N THR A 30 -23.90 1.10 -5.57
CA THR A 30 -25.17 1.37 -6.27
C THR A 30 -26.16 0.20 -6.12
N MET A 31 -25.71 -1.04 -6.24
CA MET A 31 -26.57 -2.23 -6.09
C MET A 31 -27.18 -2.35 -4.70
N VAL A 32 -26.49 -1.84 -3.68
CA VAL A 32 -26.97 -1.86 -2.29
C VAL A 32 -27.59 -0.56 -1.82
N ASP A 33 -27.72 0.43 -2.72
CA ASP A 33 -28.25 1.79 -2.45
C ASP A 33 -27.51 2.52 -1.31
N ARG A 34 -26.18 2.37 -1.26
CA ARG A 34 -25.32 2.94 -0.21
C ARG A 34 -24.01 3.45 -0.81
N LEU A 35 -24.02 4.68 -1.30
CA LEU A 35 -22.83 5.36 -1.86
C LEU A 35 -21.80 5.78 -0.80
N ASP A 36 -22.26 6.07 0.41
CA ASP A 36 -21.44 6.43 1.56
C ASP A 36 -21.09 5.15 2.35
N PRO A 37 -19.81 4.76 2.50
CA PRO A 37 -19.45 3.54 3.21
C PRO A 37 -19.67 3.69 4.73
N TYR A 38 -19.59 4.92 5.27
CA TYR A 38 -19.63 5.17 6.71
C TYR A 38 -20.96 5.80 7.13
N GLN A 39 -21.95 4.94 7.41
CA GLN A 39 -23.30 5.37 7.79
C GLN A 39 -23.97 4.38 8.73
N SER A 40 -24.92 4.88 9.53
CA SER A 40 -25.72 4.07 10.46
C SER A 40 -27.13 3.85 9.90
N PRO A 41 -27.70 2.62 9.99
CA PRO A 41 -27.02 1.39 10.39
C PRO A 41 -25.99 0.95 9.32
N PRO A 42 -24.94 0.19 9.69
CA PRO A 42 -23.97 -0.36 8.75
C PRO A 42 -24.63 -1.13 7.60
N VAL A 43 -23.96 -1.13 6.45
CA VAL A 43 -24.44 -1.85 5.27
C VAL A 43 -24.37 -3.36 5.52
N THR A 44 -25.52 -4.01 5.43
CA THR A 44 -25.61 -5.47 5.41
C THR A 44 -25.55 -5.95 3.97
N LEU A 45 -24.38 -6.44 3.57
CA LEU A 45 -24.20 -7.09 2.27
C LEU A 45 -24.71 -8.54 2.35
N PRO A 46 -25.44 -9.02 1.34
CA PRO A 46 -25.72 -10.45 1.19
C PRO A 46 -24.43 -11.27 1.19
N ASP A 47 -24.43 -12.43 1.86
CA ASP A 47 -23.25 -13.30 2.04
C ASP A 47 -22.53 -13.67 0.73
N HIS A 48 -23.27 -13.77 -0.38
CA HIS A 48 -22.67 -14.06 -1.68
C HIS A 48 -21.86 -12.87 -2.23
N LEU A 49 -22.29 -11.63 -1.99
CA LEU A 49 -21.52 -10.43 -2.35
C LEU A 49 -20.31 -10.25 -1.44
N VAL A 50 -20.44 -10.51 -0.13
CA VAL A 50 -19.29 -10.47 0.80
C VAL A 50 -18.20 -11.45 0.35
N ARG A 51 -18.57 -12.69 0.03
CA ARG A 51 -17.60 -13.70 -0.45
C ARG A 51 -16.97 -13.30 -1.79
N ALA A 52 -17.75 -12.75 -2.71
CA ALA A 52 -17.24 -12.26 -3.99
C ALA A 52 -16.23 -11.12 -3.76
N GLU A 53 -16.52 -10.20 -2.84
CA GLU A 53 -15.64 -9.08 -2.51
C GLU A 53 -14.34 -9.54 -1.84
N MET A 54 -14.41 -10.50 -0.91
CA MET A 54 -13.20 -11.10 -0.32
C MET A 54 -12.33 -11.78 -1.38
N VAL A 55 -12.92 -12.52 -2.33
CA VAL A 55 -12.17 -13.15 -3.42
C VAL A 55 -11.58 -12.09 -4.36
N ARG A 56 -12.33 -11.02 -4.65
CA ARG A 56 -11.86 -9.88 -5.44
C ARG A 56 -10.63 -9.24 -4.78
N GLU A 57 -10.68 -8.95 -3.49
CA GLU A 57 -9.54 -8.38 -2.75
C GLU A 57 -8.30 -9.29 -2.81
N VAL A 58 -8.45 -10.60 -2.62
CA VAL A 58 -7.32 -11.55 -2.83
C VAL A 58 -6.79 -11.45 -4.27
N ALA A 59 -7.66 -11.40 -5.26
CA ALA A 59 -7.27 -11.29 -6.66
C ALA A 59 -6.51 -9.97 -6.94
N THR A 60 -6.95 -8.84 -6.37
CA THR A 60 -6.27 -7.55 -6.43
C THR A 60 -4.85 -7.67 -5.90
N LEU A 61 -4.66 -8.28 -4.72
CA LEU A 61 -3.34 -8.49 -4.12
C LEU A 61 -2.44 -9.37 -4.99
N ILE A 62 -2.98 -10.45 -5.55
CA ILE A 62 -2.25 -11.34 -6.47
C ILE A 62 -1.83 -10.59 -7.74
N MET A 63 -2.72 -9.79 -8.33
CA MET A 63 -2.45 -9.02 -9.53
C MET A 63 -1.33 -8.00 -9.33
N LEU A 64 -1.37 -7.26 -8.21
CA LEU A 64 -0.34 -6.28 -7.84
C LEU A 64 1.01 -6.95 -7.59
N PHE A 65 1.02 -8.09 -6.90
CA PHE A 65 2.24 -8.89 -6.72
C PHE A 65 2.78 -9.43 -8.04
N ALA A 66 1.92 -9.99 -8.90
CA ALA A 66 2.30 -10.57 -10.18
C ALA A 66 2.95 -9.54 -11.10
N VAL A 67 2.36 -8.34 -11.26
CA VAL A 67 2.94 -7.30 -12.13
C VAL A 67 4.28 -6.80 -11.59
N GLY A 68 4.41 -6.65 -10.26
CA GLY A 68 5.67 -6.30 -9.62
C GLY A 68 6.75 -7.37 -9.83
N TRP A 69 6.36 -8.64 -9.69
CA TRP A 69 7.23 -9.80 -9.88
C TRP A 69 7.72 -9.95 -11.32
N LEU A 70 6.86 -9.64 -12.30
CA LEU A 70 7.23 -9.65 -13.72
C LEU A 70 8.15 -8.47 -14.10
N ALA A 71 7.99 -7.31 -13.44
CA ALA A 71 8.78 -6.12 -13.75
C ALA A 71 10.22 -6.17 -13.21
N GLY A 72 10.43 -6.78 -12.05
CA GLY A 72 11.74 -6.84 -11.39
C GLY A 72 12.71 -7.88 -11.97
N ARG A 73 14.01 -7.56 -11.98
CA ARG A 73 15.07 -8.50 -12.41
C ARG A 73 15.56 -9.38 -11.27
N THR A 74 15.64 -8.82 -10.07
CA THR A 74 16.03 -9.53 -8.84
C THR A 74 14.83 -9.61 -7.91
N TRP A 75 14.89 -10.47 -6.90
CA TRP A 75 13.84 -10.53 -5.88
C TRP A 75 13.60 -9.16 -5.20
N ARG A 76 14.64 -8.34 -5.06
CA ARG A 76 14.57 -7.01 -4.46
C ARG A 76 13.78 -6.04 -5.33
N SER A 77 14.14 -5.92 -6.62
CA SER A 77 13.36 -5.06 -7.53
C SER A 77 11.95 -5.58 -7.76
N ARG A 78 11.70 -6.89 -7.69
CA ARG A 78 10.35 -7.47 -7.77
C ARG A 78 9.47 -7.00 -6.61
N LEU A 79 9.99 -7.04 -5.39
CA LEU A 79 9.30 -6.47 -4.24
C LEU A 79 9.15 -4.95 -4.38
N GLY A 80 10.19 -4.24 -4.84
CA GLY A 80 10.12 -2.80 -5.06
C GLY A 80 9.02 -2.39 -6.04
N TYR A 81 8.90 -3.07 -7.19
CA TYR A 81 7.82 -2.81 -8.14
C TYR A 81 6.45 -3.24 -7.63
N THR A 82 6.37 -4.29 -6.80
CA THR A 82 5.12 -4.66 -6.13
C THR A 82 4.62 -3.53 -5.22
N LEU A 83 5.52 -2.96 -4.41
CA LEU A 83 5.18 -1.84 -3.52
C LEU A 83 4.78 -0.58 -4.32
N VAL A 84 5.46 -0.29 -5.43
CA VAL A 84 5.07 0.80 -6.32
C VAL A 84 3.68 0.54 -6.91
N ALA A 85 3.42 -0.65 -7.43
CA ALA A 85 2.12 -1.00 -7.99
C ALA A 85 1.01 -0.82 -6.96
N PHE A 86 1.19 -1.38 -5.75
CA PHE A 86 0.23 -1.28 -4.66
C PHE A 86 -0.03 0.17 -4.26
N GLY A 87 1.03 0.94 -3.99
CA GLY A 87 0.87 2.32 -3.53
C GLY A 87 0.27 3.24 -4.59
N VAL A 88 0.64 3.08 -5.86
CA VAL A 88 0.01 3.84 -6.96
C VAL A 88 -1.46 3.46 -7.12
N TRP A 89 -1.77 2.15 -7.05
CA TRP A 89 -3.14 1.65 -7.13
C TRP A 89 -4.02 2.23 -6.02
N ASP A 90 -3.54 2.18 -4.77
CA ASP A 90 -4.31 2.61 -3.59
C ASP A 90 -4.59 4.12 -3.61
N ILE A 91 -3.60 4.94 -3.96
CA ILE A 91 -3.78 6.38 -4.11
C ILE A 91 -4.78 6.69 -5.22
N LEU A 92 -4.59 6.09 -6.40
CA LEU A 92 -5.44 6.39 -7.55
C LEU A 92 -6.85 5.84 -7.41
N TYR A 93 -7.04 4.76 -6.65
CA TYR A 93 -8.36 4.24 -6.30
C TYR A 93 -9.21 5.36 -5.68
N TYR A 94 -8.70 6.06 -4.66
CA TYR A 94 -9.42 7.19 -4.05
C TYR A 94 -9.56 8.38 -5.00
N VAL A 95 -8.53 8.69 -5.81
CA VAL A 95 -8.63 9.78 -6.80
C VAL A 95 -9.76 9.53 -7.80
N TYR A 96 -9.94 8.29 -8.25
CA TYR A 96 -11.03 7.93 -9.18
C TYR A 96 -12.38 7.78 -8.49
N LEU A 97 -12.40 7.37 -7.22
CA LEU A 97 -13.64 7.20 -6.46
C LEU A 97 -14.38 8.54 -6.26
N VAL A 98 -13.65 9.65 -6.14
CA VAL A 98 -14.23 11.01 -5.96
C VAL A 98 -15.16 11.40 -7.11
N PRO A 99 -14.73 11.45 -8.39
CA PRO A 99 -15.63 11.80 -9.49
C PRO A 99 -16.69 10.72 -9.77
N LEU A 100 -16.44 9.46 -9.40
CA LEU A 100 -17.37 8.36 -9.64
C LEU A 100 -18.54 8.31 -8.64
N SER A 101 -18.27 8.62 -7.38
CA SER A 101 -19.24 8.41 -6.27
C SER A 101 -19.42 9.63 -5.36
N GLY A 102 -18.59 10.66 -5.50
CA GLY A 102 -18.52 11.79 -4.56
C GLY A 102 -17.81 11.47 -3.25
N TRP A 103 -17.12 10.33 -3.16
CA TRP A 103 -16.42 9.85 -1.97
C TRP A 103 -14.92 9.64 -2.23
N PRO A 104 -14.02 9.95 -1.27
CA PRO A 104 -14.27 10.65 -0.01
C PRO A 104 -14.48 12.16 -0.23
N ARG A 105 -15.14 12.83 0.72
CA ARG A 105 -15.32 14.30 0.73
C ARG A 105 -14.13 15.00 1.41
N SER A 106 -13.44 14.30 2.31
CA SER A 106 -12.26 14.72 3.04
C SER A 106 -11.32 13.53 3.26
N LEU A 107 -10.02 13.78 3.40
CA LEU A 107 -9.05 12.72 3.76
C LEU A 107 -9.31 12.12 5.15
N LEU A 108 -10.11 12.77 5.99
CA LEU A 108 -10.49 12.25 7.32
C LEU A 108 -11.76 11.40 7.30
N ASP A 109 -12.42 11.26 6.16
CA ASP A 109 -13.59 10.42 6.05
C ASP A 109 -13.23 8.94 6.18
N TRP A 110 -14.08 8.19 6.87
CA TRP A 110 -13.88 6.77 7.17
C TRP A 110 -14.27 5.88 6.01
N ASP A 111 -13.39 4.96 5.61
CA ASP A 111 -13.72 3.94 4.63
C ASP A 111 -13.39 2.53 5.16
N ILE A 112 -13.96 1.53 4.49
CA ILE A 112 -13.58 0.13 4.63
C ILE A 112 -12.49 -0.14 3.60
N LEU A 113 -11.27 -0.32 4.07
CA LEU A 113 -10.07 -0.39 3.23
C LEU A 113 -9.91 -1.76 2.58
N PHE A 114 -10.18 -2.80 3.36
CA PHE A 114 -10.13 -4.22 3.00
C PHE A 114 -11.08 -4.99 3.94
N LEU A 115 -11.58 -6.14 3.51
CA LEU A 115 -12.33 -7.10 4.32
C LEU A 115 -11.45 -8.22 4.89
N LEU A 116 -10.22 -8.38 4.39
CA LEU A 116 -9.32 -9.48 4.76
C LEU A 116 -8.23 -9.07 5.78
N PRO A 117 -7.93 -9.91 6.78
CA PRO A 117 -8.68 -11.08 7.24
C PRO A 117 -9.95 -10.70 8.04
N LEU A 118 -10.03 -9.44 8.46
CA LEU A 118 -11.16 -8.78 9.10
C LEU A 118 -11.36 -7.41 8.42
N PRO A 119 -12.52 -6.76 8.55
CA PRO A 119 -12.73 -5.41 8.03
C PRO A 119 -11.73 -4.40 8.59
N TRP A 120 -11.08 -3.66 7.69
CA TRP A 120 -10.12 -2.61 8.01
C TRP A 120 -10.83 -1.27 7.94
N TRP A 121 -11.13 -0.70 9.09
CA TRP A 121 -11.74 0.62 9.17
C TRP A 121 -10.66 1.68 9.40
N GLY A 122 -10.72 2.77 8.63
CA GLY A 122 -9.85 3.90 8.89
C GLY A 122 -10.18 5.15 8.06
N PRO A 123 -9.74 6.33 8.51
CA PRO A 123 -9.75 7.54 7.70
C PRO A 123 -8.89 7.37 6.45
N VAL A 124 -9.35 7.81 5.28
CA VAL A 124 -8.63 7.66 3.98
C VAL A 124 -7.17 8.17 4.02
N LEU A 125 -6.87 9.17 4.86
CA LEU A 125 -5.52 9.67 5.07
C LEU A 125 -4.54 8.57 5.51
N ALA A 126 -4.99 7.62 6.32
CA ALA A 126 -4.14 6.56 6.86
C ALA A 126 -3.59 5.62 5.76
N PRO A 127 -4.40 4.90 4.96
CA PRO A 127 -3.89 4.07 3.86
C PRO A 127 -3.13 4.89 2.82
N VAL A 128 -3.62 6.08 2.43
CA VAL A 128 -2.93 6.95 1.47
C VAL A 128 -1.53 7.32 1.95
N SER A 129 -1.35 7.60 3.25
CA SER A 129 -0.03 7.90 3.81
C SER A 129 0.92 6.69 3.79
N ILE A 130 0.42 5.47 3.98
CA ILE A 130 1.20 4.23 3.85
C ILE A 130 1.53 3.97 2.38
N ALA A 131 0.57 4.17 1.48
CA ALA A 131 0.76 4.03 0.04
C ALA A 131 1.87 4.96 -0.49
N VAL A 132 1.95 6.19 0.00
CA VAL A 132 3.06 7.11 -0.29
C VAL A 132 4.40 6.52 0.13
N LEU A 133 4.51 5.97 1.35
CA LEU A 133 5.73 5.29 1.81
C LEU A 133 6.08 4.09 0.91
N MET A 134 5.08 3.29 0.51
CA MET A 134 5.28 2.15 -0.40
C MET A 134 5.82 2.59 -1.77
N VAL A 135 5.27 3.65 -2.36
CA VAL A 135 5.77 4.20 -3.64
C VAL A 135 7.21 4.71 -3.48
N LEU A 136 7.52 5.45 -2.41
CA LEU A 136 8.86 5.97 -2.16
C LEU A 136 9.89 4.85 -1.96
N GLY A 137 9.63 3.93 -1.02
CA GLY A 137 10.51 2.80 -0.72
C GLY A 137 10.66 1.85 -1.91
N GLY A 138 9.56 1.51 -2.57
CA GLY A 138 9.56 0.66 -3.76
C GLY A 138 10.32 1.28 -4.93
N THR A 139 10.24 2.61 -5.10
CA THR A 139 11.00 3.35 -6.12
C THR A 139 12.50 3.34 -5.81
N LEU A 140 12.90 3.55 -4.55
CA LEU A 140 14.31 3.47 -4.15
C LEU A 140 14.87 2.07 -4.43
N VAL A 141 14.18 1.03 -3.97
CA VAL A 141 14.64 -0.35 -4.17
C VAL A 141 14.70 -0.73 -5.65
N SER A 142 13.70 -0.37 -6.46
CA SER A 142 13.64 -0.75 -7.87
C SER A 142 14.62 0.04 -8.77
N ARG A 143 14.91 1.31 -8.45
CA ARG A 143 15.82 2.16 -9.24
C ARG A 143 17.30 1.83 -9.01
N PHE A 144 17.64 1.28 -7.85
CA PHE A 144 19.03 1.04 -7.44
C PHE A 144 19.44 -0.44 -7.46
N ASP A 145 18.67 -1.33 -8.08
CA ASP A 145 18.89 -2.78 -8.08
C ASP A 145 20.06 -3.30 -8.98
N ARG A 146 20.98 -2.43 -9.40
CA ARG A 146 22.18 -2.86 -10.14
C ARG A 146 23.23 -3.39 -9.15
N PRO A 147 24.05 -4.40 -9.48
CA PRO A 147 25.02 -4.99 -8.56
C PRO A 147 25.89 -3.96 -7.81
N GLU A 148 26.37 -2.95 -8.52
CA GLU A 148 27.22 -1.87 -8.00
C GLU A 148 26.48 -0.81 -7.17
N ARG A 149 25.15 -0.79 -7.24
CA ARG A 149 24.31 0.26 -6.63
C ARG A 149 23.19 -0.28 -5.75
N ALA A 150 23.13 -1.59 -5.52
CA ALA A 150 22.08 -2.24 -4.76
C ALA A 150 21.90 -1.57 -3.40
N LEU A 151 20.72 -1.00 -3.18
CA LEU A 151 20.28 -0.43 -1.92
C LEU A 151 19.31 -1.42 -1.27
N TRP A 152 19.59 -1.79 -0.02
CA TRP A 152 18.72 -2.71 0.71
C TRP A 152 18.67 -2.31 2.19
N PRO A 153 17.49 -2.30 2.82
CA PRO A 153 17.40 -1.94 4.23
C PRO A 153 18.17 -2.92 5.11
N GLY A 154 18.84 -2.41 6.13
CA GLY A 154 19.51 -3.23 7.14
C GLY A 154 18.52 -4.08 7.95
N PRO A 155 19.00 -5.12 8.66
CA PRO A 155 18.13 -6.02 9.43
C PRO A 155 17.33 -5.30 10.54
N TRP A 156 17.91 -4.27 11.15
CA TRP A 156 17.23 -3.44 12.14
C TRP A 156 16.05 -2.67 11.53
N ALA A 157 16.23 -2.14 10.31
CA ALA A 157 15.19 -1.42 9.58
C ALA A 157 14.06 -2.36 9.14
N TRP A 158 14.39 -3.60 8.78
CA TRP A 158 13.41 -4.67 8.56
C TRP A 158 12.62 -5.00 9.82
N GLY A 159 13.28 -5.16 10.97
CA GLY A 159 12.62 -5.40 12.25
C GLY A 159 11.65 -4.28 12.61
N ALA A 160 12.08 -3.01 12.51
CA ALA A 160 11.23 -1.86 12.73
C ALA A 160 10.03 -1.85 11.79
N ASN A 161 10.24 -2.12 10.50
CA ASN A 161 9.17 -2.17 9.51
C ASN A 161 8.13 -3.25 9.81
N LEU A 162 8.55 -4.45 10.23
CA LEU A 162 7.62 -5.53 10.60
C LEU A 162 6.74 -5.14 11.80
N VAL A 163 7.32 -4.48 12.80
CA VAL A 163 6.55 -3.93 13.93
C VAL A 163 5.59 -2.85 13.45
N GLY A 164 6.03 -1.95 12.56
CA GLY A 164 5.18 -0.94 11.94
C GLY A 164 3.98 -1.54 11.18
N VAL A 165 4.21 -2.58 10.38
CA VAL A 165 3.14 -3.31 9.68
C VAL A 165 2.17 -3.92 10.68
N ALA A 166 2.65 -4.62 11.70
CA ALA A 166 1.79 -5.25 12.70
C ALA A 166 0.93 -4.23 13.45
N LEU A 167 1.50 -3.09 13.84
CA LEU A 167 0.78 -2.01 14.51
C LEU A 167 -0.25 -1.35 13.60
N ALA A 168 0.09 -1.08 12.33
CA ALA A 168 -0.85 -0.49 11.38
C ALA A 168 -2.05 -1.42 11.14
N LEU A 169 -1.79 -2.71 10.90
CA LEU A 169 -2.83 -3.73 10.75
C LEU A 169 -3.70 -3.84 12.01
N TYR A 170 -3.09 -3.84 13.19
CA TYR A 170 -3.82 -3.84 14.45
C TYR A 170 -4.75 -2.63 14.56
N VAL A 171 -4.27 -1.42 14.25
CA VAL A 171 -5.08 -0.20 14.34
C VAL A 171 -6.29 -0.26 13.42
N PHE A 172 -6.12 -0.73 12.17
CA PHE A 172 -7.24 -0.85 11.23
C PHE A 172 -8.27 -1.93 11.63
N MET A 173 -7.82 -3.00 12.30
CA MET A 173 -8.67 -4.12 12.72
C MET A 173 -9.14 -4.01 14.17
N ALA A 174 -8.76 -2.98 14.93
CA ALA A 174 -8.93 -2.94 16.38
C ALA A 174 -10.39 -3.13 16.81
N ASP A 175 -11.32 -2.42 16.17
CA ASP A 175 -12.75 -2.51 16.45
C ASP A 175 -13.34 -3.85 16.02
N ALA A 176 -12.91 -4.39 14.87
CA ALA A 176 -13.34 -5.72 14.41
C ALA A 176 -12.84 -6.83 15.35
N ILE A 177 -11.62 -6.72 15.87
CA ILE A 177 -11.07 -7.63 16.88
C ILE A 177 -11.86 -7.52 18.19
N GLY A 178 -12.19 -6.30 18.62
CA GLY A 178 -13.02 -6.06 19.81
C GLY A 178 -14.41 -6.68 19.70
N ALA A 179 -15.01 -6.65 18.50
CA ALA A 179 -16.32 -7.23 18.23
C ALA A 179 -16.30 -8.74 17.96
N ALA A 180 -15.13 -9.35 17.74
CA ALA A 180 -15.01 -10.75 17.33
C ALA A 180 -15.66 -11.74 18.30
N GLY A 181 -15.71 -11.42 19.60
CA GLY A 181 -16.38 -12.24 20.62
C GLY A 181 -17.91 -12.37 20.43
N GLY A 182 -18.53 -11.44 19.71
CA GLY A 182 -19.96 -11.47 19.36
C GLY A 182 -20.30 -12.22 18.07
N GLY A 183 -19.31 -12.82 17.41
CA GLY A 183 -19.49 -13.56 16.15
C GLY A 183 -19.48 -12.68 14.89
N ALA A 184 -19.72 -13.28 13.73
CA ALA A 184 -19.60 -12.63 12.43
C ALA A 184 -20.58 -11.45 12.24
N GLU A 185 -21.79 -11.56 12.81
CA GLU A 185 -22.79 -10.50 12.73
C GLU A 185 -22.36 -9.27 13.53
N ALA A 186 -21.77 -9.45 14.72
CA ALA A 186 -21.23 -8.34 15.51
C ALA A 186 -20.11 -7.62 14.76
N VAL A 187 -19.21 -8.36 14.10
CA VAL A 187 -18.12 -7.79 13.27
C VAL A 187 -18.67 -7.02 12.07
N ALA A 188 -19.71 -7.54 11.40
CA ALA A 188 -20.33 -6.87 10.26
C ALA A 188 -21.07 -5.57 10.64
N GLN A 189 -21.50 -5.46 11.90
CA GLN A 189 -22.19 -4.28 12.44
C GLN A 189 -21.24 -3.26 13.11
N VAL A 190 -19.92 -3.46 13.01
CA VAL A 190 -18.94 -2.51 13.57
C VAL A 190 -18.95 -1.22 12.75
N LEU A 191 -19.15 -0.09 13.45
CA LEU A 191 -19.00 1.27 12.91
C LEU A 191 -18.13 2.10 13.87
N PRO A 192 -16.81 2.15 13.65
CA PRO A 192 -15.90 2.79 14.59
C PRO A 192 -16.08 4.31 14.64
N THR A 193 -16.07 4.89 15.83
CA THR A 193 -16.25 6.34 16.00
C THR A 193 -14.94 7.10 16.22
N GLN A 194 -13.86 6.38 16.56
CA GLN A 194 -12.56 6.96 16.86
C GLN A 194 -11.44 6.15 16.22
N PHE A 195 -10.49 6.84 15.59
CA PHE A 195 -9.29 6.23 15.03
C PHE A 195 -8.11 6.45 15.97
N ASN A 196 -7.34 5.40 16.27
CA ASN A 196 -6.20 5.48 17.19
C ASN A 196 -4.98 6.12 16.52
N TRP A 197 -5.07 7.43 16.27
CA TRP A 197 -4.00 8.22 15.64
C TRP A 197 -2.64 8.11 16.33
N PRO A 198 -2.52 8.14 17.67
CA PRO A 198 -1.21 8.02 18.32
C PRO A 198 -0.49 6.72 17.96
N VAL A 199 -1.19 5.57 18.01
CA VAL A 199 -0.58 4.27 17.64
C VAL A 199 -0.32 4.22 16.14
N PHE A 200 -1.22 4.77 15.32
CA PHE A 200 -1.01 4.85 13.87
C PHE A 200 0.23 5.67 13.50
N VAL A 201 0.47 6.81 14.16
CA VAL A 201 1.66 7.63 13.91
C VAL A 201 2.93 6.87 14.26
N VAL A 202 2.95 6.14 15.38
CA VAL A 202 4.07 5.25 15.73
C VAL A 202 4.28 4.19 14.65
N ALA A 203 3.21 3.53 14.21
CA ALA A 203 3.27 2.54 13.13
C ALA A 203 3.82 3.14 11.83
N TRP A 204 3.33 4.31 11.44
CA TRP A 204 3.75 5.02 10.24
C TRP A 204 5.24 5.45 10.30
N LEU A 205 5.71 5.93 11.45
CA LEU A 205 7.12 6.26 11.65
C LEU A 205 8.01 5.02 11.51
N LEU A 206 7.57 3.87 12.06
CA LEU A 206 8.28 2.60 11.92
C LEU A 206 8.30 2.09 10.47
N LEU A 207 7.20 2.26 9.73
CA LEU A 207 7.11 1.95 8.30
C LEU A 207 8.04 2.83 7.44
N ALA A 208 8.34 4.06 7.89
CA ALA A 208 9.26 4.96 7.21
C ALA A 208 10.74 4.61 7.43
N VAL A 209 11.06 3.78 8.43
CA VAL A 209 12.46 3.47 8.82
C VAL A 209 13.29 2.89 7.66
N PRO A 210 12.83 1.88 6.89
CA PRO A 210 13.57 1.40 5.73
C PRO A 210 13.90 2.50 4.71
N ILE A 211 12.96 3.42 4.47
CA ILE A 211 13.15 4.51 3.50
C ILE A 211 14.26 5.45 3.99
N VAL A 212 14.23 5.80 5.28
CA VAL A 212 15.27 6.63 5.90
C VAL A 212 16.63 5.94 5.84
N ASP A 213 16.69 4.64 6.14
CA ASP A 213 17.92 3.84 6.04
C ASP A 213 18.47 3.83 4.60
N LEU A 214 17.61 3.58 3.61
CA LEU A 214 18.01 3.61 2.20
C LEU A 214 18.51 4.99 1.75
N CYS A 215 17.85 6.06 2.17
CA CYS A 215 18.26 7.43 1.89
C CYS A 215 19.63 7.75 2.51
N ARG A 216 19.89 7.29 3.74
CA ARG A 216 21.20 7.44 4.40
C ARG A 216 22.29 6.69 3.66
N GLN A 217 22.07 5.41 3.34
CA GLN A 217 23.01 4.62 2.53
C GLN A 217 23.32 5.28 1.18
N GLN A 218 22.31 5.85 0.53
CA GLN A 218 22.51 6.55 -0.74
C GLN A 218 23.31 7.85 -0.56
N TRP A 219 23.07 8.58 0.51
CA TRP A 219 23.79 9.80 0.84
C TRP A 219 25.27 9.53 1.11
N ASP A 220 25.57 8.52 1.92
CA ASP A 220 26.95 8.15 2.27
C ASP A 220 27.76 7.72 1.03
N ARG A 221 27.12 6.99 0.10
CA ARG A 221 27.72 6.64 -1.19
C ARG A 221 28.02 7.82 -2.10
N ARG A 222 27.28 8.95 -1.97
CA ARG A 222 27.60 10.18 -2.74
C ARG A 222 28.79 10.93 -2.16
N LEU A 223 29.04 10.82 -0.86
CA LEU A 223 30.14 11.49 -0.18
C LEU A 223 31.48 10.75 -0.33
N THR A 224 31.44 9.46 -0.61
CA THR A 224 32.63 8.62 -0.86
C THR A 224 32.57 8.02 -2.26
N PRO A 225 32.78 8.83 -3.33
CA PRO A 225 33.00 8.27 -4.65
C PRO A 225 34.26 7.40 -4.60
N GLU A 226 34.19 6.17 -5.10
CA GLU A 226 35.38 5.31 -5.23
C GLU A 226 36.47 6.08 -5.99
N PRO A 227 37.74 6.04 -5.54
CA PRO A 227 38.83 6.62 -6.32
C PRO A 227 38.90 5.90 -7.67
N GLU A 228 38.94 6.70 -8.74
CA GLU A 228 39.06 6.27 -10.13
C GLU A 228 40.42 5.55 -10.32
N SER A 229 40.50 4.26 -9.95
CA SER A 229 41.75 3.49 -9.97
C SER A 229 42.06 2.87 -11.34
N ASP A 230 41.64 3.49 -12.44
CA ASP A 230 41.82 2.91 -13.78
C ASP A 230 42.08 3.95 -14.89
N LYS A 231 43.08 4.81 -14.69
CA LYS A 231 43.72 5.62 -15.76
C LYS A 231 45.24 5.76 -15.60
N LEU A 232 45.90 4.76 -15.01
CA LEU A 232 47.36 4.67 -14.95
C LEU A 232 47.85 3.27 -15.36
N ASP A 233 47.31 2.74 -16.46
CA ASP A 233 48.07 1.76 -17.25
C ASP A 233 47.70 1.94 -18.73
N GLY A 234 48.68 2.37 -19.54
CA GLY A 234 48.43 2.80 -20.92
C GLY A 234 49.32 3.94 -21.42
N SER A 235 50.48 4.16 -20.79
CA SER A 235 51.63 4.76 -21.48
C SER A 235 52.71 3.71 -21.53
N LYS A 236 52.83 3.06 -22.69
CA LYS A 236 54.07 2.57 -23.32
C LYS A 236 53.76 2.04 -24.71
#